data_AF-A0A6V7JSG7-F1
#
_entry.id   AF-A0A6V7JSG7-F1
#
_cell.length_a   1.000
_cell.length_b   1.000
_cell.length_c   1.000
_cell.angle_alpha   90.00
_cell.angle_beta   90.00
_cell.angle_gamma   90.00
#
_symmetry.space_group_name_H-M   'P 1'
#
loop_
_entity.id
_entity.type
_entity.pdbx_description
1 polymer ?
#
loop_
_entity_poly.entity_id
_entity_poly.type
_entity_poly.pdbx_seq_one_letter_code
_entity_poly.pdbx_strand_id
1 'polypeptide(L)'
;VEPGKPAWHKIRKEFGEEVFKDDGTLNREKMGDLIFNDIEKRKKLNAFTHPEIYKEMCWEAFRYFLQGHQFIVMDLPLLFETGRMLNYLHKIIVVT
;
A
#
# COMPACT_ATOMS: atom_id res chain seq x y z
N VAL A 1 -5.66 6.68 -3.80
CA VAL A 1 -6.00 7.64 -2.73
C VAL A 1 -6.87 8.72 -3.34
N GLU A 2 -8.17 8.70 -3.06
CA GLU A 2 -9.12 9.65 -3.66
C GLU A 2 -9.40 10.79 -2.69
N PRO A 3 -9.75 11.99 -3.19
CA PRO A 3 -10.18 13.12 -2.37
C PRO A 3 -11.29 12.70 -1.39
N GLY A 4 -11.11 13.02 -0.10
CA GLY A 4 -12.07 12.70 0.97
C GLY A 4 -11.92 11.33 1.64
N LYS A 5 -11.05 10.44 1.15
CA LYS A 5 -10.75 9.18 1.87
C LYS A 5 -9.89 9.43 3.12
N PRO A 6 -9.96 8.57 4.16
CA PRO A 6 -9.14 8.73 5.38
C PRO A 6 -7.64 8.86 5.11
N ALA A 7 -7.13 8.11 4.14
CA ALA A 7 -5.74 8.19 3.71
C ALA A 7 -5.39 9.56 3.08
N TRP A 8 -6.32 10.22 2.38
CA TRP A 8 -6.10 11.55 1.80
C TRP A 8 -5.90 12.61 2.88
N HIS A 9 -6.74 12.61 3.92
CA HIS A 9 -6.61 13.54 5.05
C HIS A 9 -5.31 13.33 5.83
N LYS A 10 -4.95 12.07 6.09
CA LYS A 10 -3.69 11.74 6.78
C LYS A 10 -2.47 12.17 5.98
N ILE A 11 -2.49 11.95 4.66
CA ILE A 11 -1.41 12.39 3.78
C ILE A 11 -1.27 13.92 3.81
N ARG A 12 -2.37 14.67 3.67
CA ARG A 12 -2.34 16.14 3.70
C ARG A 12 -1.84 16.69 5.03
N LYS A 13 -2.14 16.02 6.14
CA LYS A 13 -1.65 16.40 7.47
C LYS A 13 -0.17 16.12 7.68
N GLU A 14 0.34 15.00 7.18
CA GLU A 14 1.74 14.58 7.42
C GLU A 14 2.74 15.11 6.38
N PHE A 15 2.32 15.24 5.13
CA PHE A 15 3.18 15.59 3.99
C PHE A 15 2.89 16.98 3.42
N GLY A 16 1.93 17.70 3.98
CA GLY A 16 1.56 19.04 3.54
C GLY A 16 0.72 19.05 2.25
N GLU A 17 0.39 20.25 1.78
CA GLU A 17 -0.37 20.45 0.53
C GLU A 17 0.51 20.33 -0.72
N GLU A 18 1.82 20.41 -0.55
CA GLU A 18 2.82 20.34 -1.63
C GLU A 18 2.81 19.03 -2.42
N VAL A 19 2.29 17.93 -1.82
CA VAL A 19 2.12 16.63 -2.47
C VAL A 19 0.79 16.49 -3.21
N PHE A 20 -0.06 17.51 -3.22
CA PHE A 20 -1.30 17.55 -3.99
C PHE A 20 -1.15 18.48 -5.20
N LYS A 21 -1.90 18.18 -6.25
CA LYS A 21 -2.10 19.07 -7.40
C LYS A 21 -3.21 20.08 -7.07
N ASP A 22 -3.32 21.13 -7.88
CA ASP A 22 -4.33 22.18 -7.71
C ASP A 22 -5.78 21.66 -7.79
N ASP A 23 -5.98 20.50 -8.42
CA ASP A 23 -7.27 19.79 -8.50
C ASP A 23 -7.59 18.94 -7.25
N GLY A 24 -6.71 18.96 -6.24
CA GLY A 24 -6.83 18.18 -5.00
C GLY A 24 -6.45 16.70 -5.14
N THR A 25 -5.97 16.26 -6.31
CA THR A 25 -5.47 14.90 -6.53
C THR A 25 -4.04 14.75 -6.03
N LEU A 26 -3.67 13.53 -5.62
CA LEU A 26 -2.33 13.25 -5.12
C LEU A 26 -1.31 13.29 -6.26
N ASN A 27 -0.30 14.14 -6.14
CA ASN A 27 0.86 14.14 -7.03
C ASN A 27 1.77 12.95 -6.66
N ARG A 28 1.64 11.85 -7.42
CA ARG A 28 2.39 10.62 -7.19
C ARG A 28 3.90 10.77 -7.38
N GLU A 29 4.34 11.66 -8.27
CA GLU A 29 5.78 11.92 -8.49
C GLU A 29 6.38 12.61 -7.27
N LYS A 30 5.81 13.75 -6.85
CA LYS A 30 6.28 14.46 -5.65
C LYS A 30 6.18 13.62 -4.39
N MET A 31 5.07 12.90 -4.22
CA MET A 31 4.91 11.98 -3.10
C MET A 31 5.97 10.88 -3.14
N GLY A 32 6.18 10.29 -4.33
CA GLY A 32 7.22 9.30 -4.60
C GLY A 32 8.58 9.83 -4.18
N ASP A 33 9.02 10.96 -4.71
CA ASP A 33 10.33 11.55 -4.39
C ASP A 33 10.50 11.78 -2.90
N LEU A 34 9.47 12.25 -2.21
CA LEU A 34 9.51 12.52 -0.78
C LEU A 34 9.66 11.23 0.06
N ILE A 35 8.92 10.17 -0.29
CA ILE A 35 8.97 8.88 0.43
C ILE A 35 10.15 8.02 -0.03
N PHE A 36 10.70 8.27 -1.22
CA PHE A 36 11.88 7.60 -1.70
C PHE A 36 13.14 8.15 -1.04
N ASN A 37 13.22 9.46 -0.83
CA ASN A 37 14.35 10.13 -0.18
C ASN A 37 14.36 10.03 1.35
N ASP A 38 13.21 9.80 1.99
CA ASP A 38 13.10 9.76 3.46
C ASP A 38 12.43 8.47 3.95
N ILE A 39 13.25 7.62 4.59
CA ILE A 39 12.84 6.31 5.11
C ILE A 39 11.83 6.45 6.26
N GLU A 40 11.93 7.48 7.09
CA GLU A 40 11.02 7.70 8.21
C GLU A 40 9.63 8.13 7.70
N LYS A 41 9.60 9.00 6.69
CA LYS A 41 8.39 9.36 5.96
C LYS A 41 7.74 8.17 5.27
N ARG A 42 8.54 7.30 4.63
CA ARG A 42 8.05 6.05 4.03
C ARG A 42 7.42 5.14 5.06
N LYS A 43 8.08 4.94 6.21
CA LYS A 43 7.55 4.11 7.32
C LYS A 43 6.22 4.64 7.85
N LYS A 44 6.08 5.95 8.03
CA LYS A 44 4.82 6.58 8.46
C LYS A 44 3.70 6.37 7.44
N LEU A 45 3.99 6.63 6.16
CA LEU A 45 3.04 6.38 5.06
C LEU A 45 2.54 4.93 5.10
N ASN A 46 3.50 4.01 5.15
CA ASN A 46 3.27 2.59 5.18
C ASN A 46 2.49 2.17 6.43
N ALA A 47 2.77 2.74 7.59
CA ALA A 47 2.11 2.36 8.85
C ALA A 47 0.59 2.55 8.82
N PHE A 48 0.09 3.64 8.23
CA PHE A 48 -1.36 3.85 8.13
C PHE A 48 -1.98 3.23 6.88
N THR A 49 -1.21 3.01 5.81
CA THR A 49 -1.74 2.47 4.54
C THR A 49 -1.78 0.93 4.57
N HIS A 50 -0.78 0.28 5.16
CA HIS A 50 -0.68 -1.17 5.20
C HIS A 50 -1.90 -1.89 5.80
N PRO A 51 -2.49 -1.47 6.93
CA PRO A 51 -3.65 -2.17 7.50
C PRO A 51 -4.83 -2.24 6.51
N GLU A 52 -5.09 -1.15 5.80
CA GLU A 52 -6.17 -1.09 4.80
C GLU A 52 -5.83 -1.92 3.56
N ILE A 53 -4.58 -1.84 3.06
CA ILE A 53 -4.12 -2.66 1.93
C ILE A 53 -4.25 -4.15 2.26
N TYR A 54 -3.78 -4.58 3.43
CA TYR A 54 -3.87 -5.99 3.82
C TYR A 54 -5.32 -6.46 3.94
N LYS A 55 -6.21 -5.59 4.44
CA LYS A 55 -7.64 -5.90 4.54
C LYS A 55 -8.27 -6.10 3.17
N GLU A 56 -8.01 -5.20 2.23
CA GLU A 56 -8.48 -5.31 0.84
C GLU A 56 -7.89 -6.55 0.16
N MET A 57 -6.57 -6.80 0.31
CA MET A 57 -5.91 -7.99 -0.23
C MET A 57 -6.53 -9.29 0.30
N CYS A 58 -6.74 -9.39 1.62
CA CYS A 58 -7.38 -10.56 2.22
C CYS A 58 -8.83 -10.72 1.73
N TRP A 59 -9.55 -9.62 1.54
CA TRP A 59 -10.92 -9.64 1.03
C TRP A 59 -10.99 -10.11 -0.41
N GLU A 60 -10.10 -9.62 -1.28
CA GLU A 60 -9.98 -10.09 -2.67
C GLU A 60 -9.58 -11.56 -2.72
N ALA A 61 -8.60 -11.97 -1.91
CA ALA A 61 -8.20 -13.37 -1.82
C ALA A 61 -9.37 -14.27 -1.39
N PHE A 62 -10.15 -13.82 -0.40
CA PHE A 62 -11.34 -14.54 0.04
C PHE A 62 -12.42 -14.60 -1.06
N ARG A 63 -12.62 -13.53 -1.83
CA ARG A 63 -13.54 -13.55 -2.98
C ARG A 63 -13.10 -14.57 -4.04
N TYR A 64 -11.82 -14.59 -4.41
CA TYR A 64 -11.31 -15.57 -5.39
C TYR A 64 -11.41 -17.00 -4.85
N PHE A 65 -11.19 -17.19 -3.56
CA PHE A 65 -11.42 -18.48 -2.91
C PHE A 65 -12.89 -18.93 -3.02
N LEU A 66 -13.85 -18.04 -2.76
CA LEU A 66 -15.28 -18.34 -2.93
C LEU A 66 -15.69 -18.62 -4.39
N GLN A 67 -14.98 -18.05 -5.35
CA GLN A 67 -15.17 -18.34 -6.79
C GLN A 67 -14.59 -19.70 -7.21
N GLY A 68 -13.95 -20.44 -6.30
CA GLY A 68 -13.40 -21.77 -6.55
C GLY A 68 -11.99 -21.78 -7.14
N HIS A 69 -11.28 -20.65 -7.12
CA HIS A 69 -9.88 -20.61 -7.54
C HIS A 69 -8.99 -21.34 -6.53
N GLN A 70 -8.22 -22.33 -7.00
CA GLN A 70 -7.33 -23.12 -6.15
C GLN A 70 -6.02 -22.39 -5.79
N PHE A 71 -5.61 -21.42 -6.60
CA PHE A 71 -4.36 -20.67 -6.41
C PHE A 71 -4.60 -19.18 -6.61
N ILE A 72 -4.00 -18.38 -5.73
CA ILE A 72 -4.04 -16.91 -5.78
C ILE A 72 -2.59 -16.45 -5.73
N VAL A 73 -2.17 -15.70 -6.76
CA VAL A 73 -0.83 -15.12 -6.83
C VAL A 73 -0.91 -13.68 -6.37
N MET A 74 -0.17 -13.35 -5.31
CA MET A 74 -0.07 -11.98 -4.79
C MET A 74 1.29 -11.40 -5.17
N ASP A 75 1.27 -10.30 -5.92
CA ASP A 75 2.48 -9.52 -6.21
C ASP A 75 2.77 -8.58 -5.03
N LEU A 76 3.90 -8.83 -4.36
CA LEU A 76 4.30 -8.16 -3.12
C LEU A 76 5.75 -7.68 -3.22
N PRO A 77 6.00 -6.50 -3.82
CA PRO A 77 7.36 -6.02 -4.06
C PRO A 77 8.15 -5.71 -2.78
N LEU A 78 7.46 -5.47 -1.65
CA LEU A 78 8.07 -5.20 -0.34
C LEU A 78 7.79 -6.30 0.68
N LEU A 79 7.67 -7.55 0.21
CA LEU A 79 7.30 -8.68 1.06
C LEU A 79 8.29 -8.89 2.22
N PHE A 80 9.59 -8.81 1.93
CA PHE A 80 10.65 -9.09 2.91
C PHE A 80 10.85 -7.93 3.88
N GLU A 81 10.66 -6.69 3.42
CA GLU A 81 10.80 -5.47 4.21
C GLU A 81 9.67 -5.31 5.24
N THR A 82 8.48 -5.79 4.88
CA THR A 82 7.30 -5.70 5.76
C THR A 82 7.16 -6.90 6.68
N GLY A 83 7.57 -8.10 6.27
CA GLY A 83 7.60 -9.34 7.05
C GLY A 83 6.23 -9.85 7.54
N ARG A 84 5.16 -9.06 7.43
CA ARG A 84 3.83 -9.34 8.00
C ARG A 84 3.07 -10.45 7.29
N MET A 85 3.28 -10.61 5.98
CA MET A 85 2.55 -11.60 5.19
C MET A 85 3.26 -12.95 5.07
N LEU A 86 4.51 -13.06 5.52
CA LEU A 86 5.32 -14.28 5.37
C LEU A 86 4.62 -15.51 5.97
N ASN A 87 3.95 -15.36 7.12
CA ASN A 87 3.23 -16.45 7.78
C ASN A 87 1.90 -16.85 7.09
N TYR A 88 1.40 -16.02 6.18
CA TYR A 88 0.15 -16.27 5.44
C TYR A 88 0.38 -16.82 4.03
N LEU A 89 1.63 -16.89 3.58
CA LEU A 89 1.99 -17.36 2.24
C LEU A 89 2.42 -18.83 2.27
N HIS A 90 1.83 -19.63 1.38
CA HIS A 90 2.18 -21.04 1.24
C HIS A 90 3.49 -21.24 0.46
N LYS A 91 3.74 -20.40 -0.54
CA LYS A 91 4.93 -20.45 -1.39
C LYS A 91 5.32 -19.05 -1.81
N ILE A 92 6.61 -18.74 -1.73
CA ILE A 92 7.18 -17.45 -2.14
C ILE A 92 8.01 -17.73 -3.40
N ILE A 93 7.74 -16.98 -4.46
CA ILE A 93 8.49 -17.04 -5.72
C ILE A 93 9.12 -15.66 -5.92
N VAL A 94 10.44 -15.62 -6.05
CA VAL A 94 11.19 -14.38 -6.29
C VAL A 94 11.64 -14.40 -7.74
N VAL A 95 11.49 -13.27 -8.44
CA VAL A 95 12.07 -13.07 -9.76
C VAL A 95 13.35 -12.27 -9.57
N THR A 96 14.48 -12.88 -9.93
CA THR A 96 15.82 -12.29 -9.89
C THR A 96 16.32 -12.00 -11.28
#